data_AF-A0A7V9EUC2-F1
#
_entry.id   AF-A0A7V9EUC2-F1
#
_cell.length_a   1.000
_cell.length_b   1.000
_cell.length_c   1.000
_cell.angle_alpha   90.00
_cell.angle_beta   90.00
_cell.angle_gamma   90.00
#
_symmetry.space_group_name_H-M   'P 1'
#
loop_
_entity.id
_entity.type
_entity.pdbx_description
1 polymer ?
#
loop_
_entity_poly.entity_id
_entity_poly.type
_entity_poly.pdbx_seq_one_letter_code
_entity_poly.pdbx_strand_id
1 'polypeptide(L)'
;RNAGAAAARGEVLAYTDSDCMADPDWLYYLIGTLVSGDYAGVGGPNISPPAENWVQACVAAAPGGPSHVLLTDTVAEHIPGCNMAFYRWAFDTVGGFDIEYRKAGDDVDFCWRLQQEGHVIAFSPTAIVWHHRRFTLGAFRKQQAGYGEAESMLRFKHLIFFGPTGTAKWRGQIYGSPRFSWFINRPIIYHGIFGEGFFQSIYPSPQSEIANYLSSIEWFVLTLFLFGLGIFLPVLRIVPYLMLGGTLCVALSYMLRARIEPKFDTVPARLLVMFLAFAQPLVRGWNRYFTWLEFKRTPRGVIGTHEKMPSGKAGRGNLRRRNYWSEEGVERNALLKSIFQLLEEEGWSYSADTGWKEWDIQIYGNFFWSVILQTVTEYHGGSKCLTRVRLRYRFVTTTVIINLLFLAMIAYRDLNSGSVDLRILIPYVIFLLFLGTRARRLKRRVAEIVDVAAYRLGLQRIGKRGAEDVIR
;
A
#
# COMPACT_ATOMS: atom_id res chain seq x y z
N ARG A 1 12.13 1.71 -18.43
CA ARG A 1 13.29 1.57 -17.54
C ARG A 1 14.00 0.22 -17.74
N ASN A 2 13.34 -0.93 -17.54
CA ASN A 2 13.99 -2.26 -17.71
C ASN A 2 14.65 -2.49 -19.07
N ALA A 3 13.99 -2.13 -20.18
CA ALA A 3 14.60 -2.25 -21.51
C ALA A 3 15.90 -1.43 -21.64
N GLY A 4 15.95 -0.25 -21.01
CA GLY A 4 17.17 0.57 -20.93
C GLY A 4 18.25 -0.08 -20.06
N ALA A 5 17.89 -0.67 -18.92
CA ALA A 5 18.81 -1.41 -18.05
C ALA A 5 19.47 -2.60 -18.77
N ALA A 6 18.68 -3.32 -19.58
CA ALA A 6 19.13 -4.46 -20.37
C ALA A 6 20.07 -4.05 -21.51
N ALA A 7 19.85 -2.89 -22.12
CA ALA A 7 20.71 -2.36 -23.18
C ALA A 7 21.99 -1.67 -22.65
N ALA A 8 21.94 -1.14 -21.42
CA ALA A 8 23.07 -0.46 -20.79
C ALA A 8 24.20 -1.44 -20.50
N ARG A 9 25.46 -0.98 -20.58
CA ARG A 9 26.67 -1.77 -20.31
C ARG A 9 27.43 -1.35 -19.05
N GLY A 10 27.02 -0.24 -18.41
CA GLY A 10 27.66 0.27 -17.20
C GLY A 10 27.39 -0.60 -15.97
N GLU A 11 28.29 -0.50 -14.99
CA GLU A 11 28.15 -1.10 -13.65
C GLU A 11 27.13 -0.36 -12.79
N VAL A 12 26.90 0.92 -13.09
CA VAL A 12 25.89 1.78 -12.45
C VAL A 12 24.85 2.17 -13.49
N LEU A 13 23.59 2.05 -13.11
CA LEU A 13 22.42 2.46 -13.88
C LEU A 13 21.89 3.77 -13.30
N ALA A 14 22.06 4.88 -14.01
CA ALA A 14 21.48 6.17 -13.66
C ALA A 14 20.20 6.44 -14.46
N TYR A 15 19.15 6.91 -13.80
CA TYR A 15 17.88 7.25 -14.40
C TYR A 15 17.55 8.73 -14.18
N THR A 16 17.04 9.34 -15.24
CA THR A 16 16.38 10.64 -15.20
C THR A 16 15.21 10.65 -16.17
N ASP A 17 14.26 11.56 -15.95
CA ASP A 17 13.07 11.68 -16.80
C ASP A 17 13.34 12.68 -17.93
N SER A 18 12.60 12.57 -19.04
CA SER A 18 12.77 13.45 -20.21
C SER A 18 12.40 14.92 -19.94
N ASP A 19 11.68 15.19 -18.85
CA ASP A 19 11.31 16.53 -18.38
C ASP A 19 12.25 17.03 -17.27
N CYS A 20 13.42 16.40 -17.13
CA CYS A 20 14.44 16.75 -16.16
C CYS A 20 15.71 17.27 -16.84
N MET A 21 16.29 18.31 -16.25
CA MET A 21 17.60 18.84 -16.63
C MET A 21 18.58 18.55 -15.49
N ALA A 22 19.48 17.60 -15.71
CA ALA A 22 20.53 17.26 -14.76
C ALA A 22 21.58 18.38 -14.71
N ASP A 23 22.09 18.65 -13.51
CA ASP A 23 23.25 19.51 -13.33
C ASP A 23 24.49 18.93 -14.07
N PRO A 24 25.41 19.74 -14.62
CA PRO A 24 26.61 19.23 -15.29
C PRO A 24 27.43 18.25 -14.45
N ASP A 25 27.47 18.45 -13.13
CA ASP A 25 28.22 17.61 -12.19
C ASP A 25 27.34 16.52 -11.55
N TRP A 26 26.10 16.32 -12.02
CA TRP A 26 25.12 15.40 -11.45
C TRP A 26 25.66 13.98 -11.26
N LEU A 27 26.27 13.40 -12.30
CA LEU A 27 26.85 12.06 -12.22
C LEU A 27 28.07 12.02 -11.29
N TYR A 28 28.89 13.07 -11.27
CA TYR A 28 30.05 13.13 -10.38
C TYR A 28 29.61 13.03 -8.91
N TYR A 29 28.59 13.78 -8.51
CA TYR A 29 28.08 13.74 -7.14
C TYR A 29 27.31 12.46 -6.81
N LEU A 30 26.52 11.93 -7.74
CA LEU A 30 25.85 10.63 -7.52
C LEU A 30 26.90 9.54 -7.29
N ILE A 31 27.84 9.37 -8.20
CA ILE A 31 28.85 8.30 -8.10
C ILE A 31 29.76 8.53 -6.90
N GLY A 32 30.19 9.76 -6.63
CA GLY A 32 30.99 10.10 -5.45
C GLY A 32 30.33 9.68 -4.15
N THR A 33 29.03 9.92 -3.99
CA THR A 33 28.26 9.44 -2.84
C THR A 33 28.04 7.92 -2.85
N LEU A 34 27.83 7.32 -4.03
CA LEU A 34 27.61 5.88 -4.15
C LEU A 34 28.86 5.08 -3.74
N VAL A 35 30.06 5.57 -4.03
CA VAL A 35 31.33 4.90 -3.68
C VAL A 35 31.84 5.27 -2.29
N SER A 36 31.27 6.29 -1.63
CA SER A 36 31.74 6.72 -0.30
C SER A 36 31.32 5.80 0.84
N GLY A 37 30.49 4.80 0.57
CA GLY A 37 30.00 3.84 1.55
C GLY A 37 29.44 2.59 0.90
N ASP A 38 28.94 1.67 1.73
CA ASP A 38 28.27 0.45 1.28
C ASP A 38 26.81 0.76 0.92
N TYR A 39 26.62 1.33 -0.26
CA TYR A 39 25.33 1.76 -0.77
C TYR A 39 24.98 0.98 -2.03
N ALA A 40 23.74 0.51 -2.11
CA ALA A 40 23.23 -0.15 -3.32
C ALA A 40 22.74 0.85 -4.38
N GLY A 41 22.38 2.05 -3.94
CA GLY A 41 21.95 3.14 -4.80
C GLY A 41 22.04 4.49 -4.12
N VAL A 42 21.80 5.52 -4.91
CA VAL A 42 21.90 6.92 -4.52
C VAL A 42 20.87 7.73 -5.30
N GLY A 43 20.29 8.75 -4.68
CA GLY A 43 19.50 9.76 -5.39
C GLY A 43 19.85 11.14 -4.91
N GLY A 44 19.16 12.13 -5.46
CA GLY A 44 19.37 13.53 -5.08
C GLY A 44 18.10 14.37 -5.13
N PRO A 45 18.22 15.69 -4.88
CA PRO A 45 17.10 16.61 -4.98
C PRO A 45 16.54 16.66 -6.40
N ASN A 46 15.21 16.70 -6.51
CA ASN A 46 14.54 17.13 -7.73
C ASN A 46 13.83 18.45 -7.43
N ILE A 47 14.30 19.54 -8.04
CA ILE A 47 13.92 20.90 -7.72
C ILE A 47 13.05 21.43 -8.85
N SER A 48 11.91 22.05 -8.51
CA SER A 48 11.11 22.77 -9.50
C SER A 48 11.88 24.01 -9.95
N PRO A 49 12.04 24.27 -11.27
CA PRO A 49 12.58 25.54 -11.74
C PRO A 49 11.68 26.71 -11.28
N PRO A 50 12.22 27.95 -11.26
CA PRO A 50 11.43 29.13 -10.91
C PRO A 50 10.13 29.19 -11.71
N ALA A 51 9.02 29.45 -11.03
CA ALA A 51 7.72 29.47 -11.66
C ALA A 51 7.62 30.59 -12.70
N GLU A 52 6.99 30.30 -13.83
CA GLU A 52 6.70 31.30 -14.87
C GLU A 52 5.43 32.10 -14.54
N ASN A 53 4.52 31.50 -13.77
CA ASN A 53 3.24 32.11 -13.38
C ASN A 53 2.82 31.69 -11.95
N TRP A 54 1.85 32.42 -11.40
CA TRP A 54 1.38 32.22 -10.03
C TRP A 54 0.74 30.84 -9.79
N VAL A 55 0.06 30.25 -10.78
CA VAL A 55 -0.53 28.90 -10.66
C VAL A 55 0.56 27.86 -10.52
N GLN A 56 1.64 27.98 -11.30
CA GLN A 56 2.80 27.11 -11.21
C GLN A 56 3.46 27.19 -9.83
N ALA A 57 3.61 28.40 -9.28
CA ALA A 57 4.13 28.59 -7.93
C ALA A 57 3.23 27.92 -6.87
N CYS A 58 1.90 28.01 -7.00
CA CYS A 58 0.96 27.33 -6.13
C CYS A 58 1.05 25.81 -6.21
N VAL A 59 1.13 25.25 -7.43
CA VAL A 59 1.25 23.79 -7.63
C VAL A 59 2.59 23.27 -7.10
N ALA A 60 3.68 24.02 -7.27
CA ALA A 60 4.98 23.68 -6.72
C ALA A 60 4.99 23.70 -5.18
N ALA A 61 4.23 24.60 -4.56
CA ALA A 61 4.11 24.73 -3.10
C ALA A 61 3.03 23.79 -2.49
N ALA A 62 2.21 23.14 -3.32
CA ALA A 62 1.15 22.24 -2.86
C ALA A 62 1.70 20.95 -2.24
N PRO A 63 1.00 20.36 -1.25
CA PRO A 63 1.43 19.11 -0.65
C PRO A 63 1.30 17.92 -1.62
N GLY A 64 2.13 16.90 -1.41
CA GLY A 64 2.02 15.62 -2.11
C GLY A 64 2.76 15.51 -3.44
N GLY A 65 3.64 16.47 -3.76
CA GLY A 65 4.55 16.37 -4.90
C GLY A 65 5.57 15.23 -4.77
N PRO A 66 6.21 14.81 -5.89
CA PRO A 66 7.27 13.80 -5.86
C PRO A 66 8.47 14.36 -5.10
N SER A 67 8.86 13.69 -4.03
CA SER A 67 10.02 14.07 -3.23
C SER A 67 10.71 12.85 -2.65
N HIS A 68 11.98 13.00 -2.33
CA HIS A 68 12.74 12.02 -1.59
C HIS A 68 12.24 11.93 -0.15
N VAL A 69 12.44 10.76 0.47
CA VAL A 69 12.15 10.51 1.88
C VAL A 69 13.46 10.08 2.53
N LEU A 70 13.94 10.85 3.50
CA LEU A 70 15.26 10.68 4.12
C LEU A 70 15.16 10.09 5.51
N LEU A 71 15.93 9.04 5.78
CA LEU A 71 16.13 8.48 7.12
C LEU A 71 17.16 9.30 7.92
N THR A 72 18.19 9.78 7.22
CA THR A 72 19.21 10.71 7.71
C THR A 72 19.56 11.68 6.60
N ASP A 73 20.43 12.66 6.86
CA ASP A 73 20.86 13.62 5.83
C ASP A 73 21.61 12.97 4.64
N THR A 74 22.06 11.72 4.79
CA THR A 74 22.82 10.97 3.78
C THR A 74 22.18 9.63 3.37
N VAL A 75 21.09 9.22 4.02
CA VAL A 75 20.42 7.93 3.76
C VAL A 75 18.95 8.17 3.45
N ALA A 76 18.48 7.62 2.34
CA ALA A 76 17.11 7.72 1.89
C ALA A 76 16.33 6.41 2.12
N GLU A 77 15.07 6.55 2.52
CA GLU A 77 14.07 5.48 2.42
C GLU A 77 13.50 5.41 1.00
N HIS A 78 13.44 6.54 0.29
CA HIS A 78 12.95 6.61 -1.07
C HIS A 78 13.61 7.74 -1.84
N ILE A 79 14.01 7.44 -3.08
CA ILE A 79 14.52 8.39 -4.06
C ILE A 79 13.63 8.38 -5.31
N PRO A 80 13.19 9.54 -5.82
CA PRO A 80 12.27 9.59 -6.96
C PRO A 80 12.90 9.12 -8.27
N GLY A 81 12.08 8.51 -9.13
CA GLY A 81 12.46 8.00 -10.45
C GLY A 81 13.25 8.96 -11.36
N CYS A 82 13.08 10.26 -11.18
CA CYS A 82 13.72 11.29 -11.98
C CYS A 82 15.16 11.62 -11.57
N ASN A 83 15.62 11.14 -10.40
CA ASN A 83 16.96 11.38 -9.90
C ASN A 83 17.43 10.22 -9.01
N MET A 84 17.84 9.13 -9.66
CA MET A 84 18.30 7.91 -9.00
C MET A 84 19.42 7.23 -9.79
N ALA A 85 20.34 6.60 -9.08
CA ALA A 85 21.32 5.68 -9.64
C ALA A 85 21.49 4.46 -8.73
N PHE A 86 21.70 3.30 -9.32
CA PHE A 86 21.89 2.04 -8.60
C PHE A 86 23.01 1.24 -9.22
N TYR A 87 23.72 0.46 -8.42
CA TYR A 87 24.56 -0.58 -9.00
C TYR A 87 23.69 -1.59 -9.77
N ARG A 88 24.24 -2.11 -10.87
CA ARG A 88 23.61 -3.16 -11.66
C ARG A 88 23.31 -4.39 -10.83
N TRP A 89 24.26 -4.81 -9.97
CA TRP A 89 24.04 -5.97 -9.09
C TRP A 89 22.82 -5.76 -8.20
N ALA A 90 22.62 -4.54 -7.67
CA ALA A 90 21.48 -4.20 -6.82
C ALA A 90 20.17 -4.25 -7.59
N PHE A 91 20.18 -3.75 -8.83
CA PHE A 91 19.04 -3.83 -9.75
C PHE A 91 18.67 -5.28 -10.08
N ASP A 92 19.66 -6.12 -10.36
CA ASP A 92 19.47 -7.52 -10.72
C ASP A 92 19.00 -8.35 -9.51
N THR A 93 19.54 -8.08 -8.31
CA THR A 93 19.14 -8.76 -7.06
C THR A 93 17.64 -8.63 -6.79
N VAL A 94 17.06 -7.45 -7.02
CA VAL A 94 15.62 -7.25 -6.81
C VAL A 94 14.78 -7.64 -8.04
N GLY A 95 15.39 -7.94 -9.19
CA GLY A 95 14.67 -8.29 -10.43
C GLY A 95 14.17 -7.10 -11.25
N GLY A 96 14.79 -5.92 -11.08
CA GLY A 96 14.46 -4.70 -11.82
C GLY A 96 13.15 -4.03 -11.40
N PHE A 97 12.62 -3.11 -12.23
CA PHE A 97 11.33 -2.45 -11.97
C PHE A 97 10.17 -3.38 -12.29
N ASP A 98 9.14 -3.36 -11.46
CA ASP A 98 7.96 -4.18 -11.67
C ASP A 98 7.04 -3.57 -12.77
N ILE A 99 6.69 -4.39 -13.75
CA ILE A 99 5.96 -4.00 -14.96
C ILE A 99 4.48 -3.67 -14.72
N GLU A 100 3.94 -4.01 -13.55
CA GLU A 100 2.58 -3.65 -13.16
C GLU A 100 2.44 -2.14 -12.91
N TYR A 101 3.52 -1.47 -12.49
CA TYR A 101 3.54 -0.05 -12.21
C TYR A 101 3.76 0.77 -13.49
N ARG A 102 2.67 1.13 -14.17
CA ARG A 102 2.72 1.93 -15.41
C ARG A 102 2.51 3.43 -15.24
N LYS A 103 2.00 3.85 -14.08
CA LYS A 103 1.62 5.25 -13.81
C LYS A 103 2.50 5.91 -12.76
N ALA A 104 2.71 5.26 -11.62
CA ALA A 104 3.52 5.73 -10.51
C ALA A 104 3.83 4.57 -9.55
N GLY A 105 4.78 4.79 -8.64
CA GLY A 105 5.11 3.88 -7.54
C GLY A 105 6.11 2.77 -7.90
N ASP A 106 6.63 2.76 -9.13
CA ASP A 106 7.69 1.84 -9.53
C ASP A 106 9.01 2.15 -8.80
N ASP A 107 9.29 3.44 -8.56
CA ASP A 107 10.40 3.91 -7.74
C ASP A 107 10.25 3.52 -6.25
N VAL A 108 9.05 3.69 -5.69
CA VAL A 108 8.73 3.29 -4.31
C VAL A 108 8.88 1.77 -4.12
N ASP A 109 8.28 0.98 -5.00
CA ASP A 109 8.37 -0.49 -4.99
C ASP A 109 9.84 -0.95 -5.04
N PHE A 110 10.62 -0.40 -5.98
CA PHE A 110 12.03 -0.72 -6.14
C PHE A 110 12.85 -0.38 -4.90
N CYS A 111 12.70 0.84 -4.35
CA CYS A 111 13.43 1.26 -3.15
C CYS A 111 13.07 0.40 -1.93
N TRP A 112 11.80 0.00 -1.80
CA TRP A 112 11.35 -0.85 -0.70
C TRP A 112 11.83 -2.29 -0.83
N ARG A 113 11.80 -2.89 -2.03
CA ARG A 113 12.40 -4.22 -2.25
C ARG A 113 13.89 -4.22 -1.91
N LEU A 114 14.61 -3.20 -2.36
CA LEU A 114 16.04 -3.08 -2.08
C LEU A 114 16.34 -2.99 -0.57
N GLN A 115 15.56 -2.21 0.18
CA GLN A 115 15.67 -2.15 1.65
C GLN A 115 15.23 -3.43 2.36
N GLN A 116 14.27 -4.17 1.81
CA GLN A 116 13.84 -5.45 2.38
C GLN A 116 14.91 -6.53 2.24
N GLU A 117 15.75 -6.46 1.19
CA GLU A 117 16.97 -7.27 1.05
C GLU A 117 18.13 -6.78 1.94
N GLY A 118 17.92 -5.74 2.74
CA GLY A 118 18.90 -5.22 3.71
C GLY A 118 19.89 -4.21 3.13
N HIS A 119 19.70 -3.77 1.89
CA HIS A 119 20.58 -2.79 1.26
C HIS A 119 20.22 -1.34 1.62
N VAL A 120 21.23 -0.46 1.56
CA VAL A 120 21.11 0.96 1.92
C VAL A 120 21.09 1.83 0.68
N ILE A 121 20.20 2.84 0.68
CA ILE A 121 20.11 3.85 -0.38
C ILE A 121 20.65 5.17 0.17
N ALA A 122 21.67 5.73 -0.48
CA ALA A 122 22.24 7.01 -0.13
C ALA A 122 21.46 8.19 -0.70
N PHE A 123 21.73 9.36 -0.14
CA PHE A 123 21.24 10.63 -0.63
C PHE A 123 22.40 11.61 -0.82
N SER A 124 22.52 12.15 -2.04
CA SER A 124 23.50 13.17 -2.39
C SER A 124 22.79 14.52 -2.53
N PRO A 125 22.94 15.46 -1.57
CA PRO A 125 22.26 16.76 -1.63
C PRO A 125 22.74 17.64 -2.78
N THR A 126 23.92 17.36 -3.35
CA THR A 126 24.51 18.12 -4.44
C THR A 126 24.16 17.57 -5.83
N ALA A 127 23.71 16.31 -5.91
CA ALA A 127 23.27 15.70 -7.16
C ALA A 127 21.89 16.22 -7.57
N ILE A 128 21.80 17.47 -8.02
CA ILE A 128 20.54 18.16 -8.29
C ILE A 128 20.04 17.88 -9.71
N VAL A 129 18.72 17.73 -9.81
CA VAL A 129 18.00 17.71 -11.09
C VAL A 129 16.90 18.77 -11.07
N TRP A 130 16.82 19.56 -12.13
CA TRP A 130 15.73 20.52 -12.35
C TRP A 130 14.56 19.83 -13.03
N HIS A 131 13.42 19.73 -12.35
CA HIS A 131 12.24 19.00 -12.84
C HIS A 131 11.23 19.96 -13.47
N HIS A 132 11.16 20.02 -14.80
CA HIS A 132 10.21 20.83 -15.57
C HIS A 132 8.82 20.17 -15.64
N ARG A 133 8.18 20.10 -14.48
CA ARG A 133 6.86 19.46 -14.34
C ARG A 133 5.79 20.22 -15.12
N ARG A 134 4.70 19.52 -15.47
CA ARG A 134 3.48 20.16 -15.99
C ARG A 134 2.66 20.72 -14.82
N PHE A 135 2.87 21.98 -14.48
CA PHE A 135 2.25 22.63 -13.31
C PHE A 135 0.81 23.14 -13.54
N THR A 136 -0.05 22.34 -14.17
CA THR A 136 -1.48 22.68 -14.28
C THR A 136 -2.29 21.98 -13.18
N LEU A 137 -3.42 22.57 -12.78
CA LEU A 137 -4.33 21.96 -11.78
C LEU A 137 -4.82 20.58 -12.23
N GLY A 138 -5.08 20.41 -13.53
CA GLY A 138 -5.49 19.13 -14.12
C GLY A 138 -4.38 18.08 -14.05
N ALA A 139 -3.13 18.47 -14.33
CA ALA A 139 -1.98 17.59 -14.21
C ALA A 139 -1.72 17.19 -12.75
N PHE A 140 -1.79 18.14 -11.81
CA PHE A 140 -1.68 17.88 -10.38
C PHE A 140 -2.76 16.88 -9.92
N ARG A 141 -4.03 17.09 -10.27
CA ARG A 141 -5.12 16.16 -9.94
C ARG A 141 -4.85 14.75 -10.49
N LYS A 142 -4.38 14.64 -11.73
CA LYS A 142 -4.06 13.35 -12.37
C LYS A 142 -2.87 12.67 -11.67
N GLN A 143 -1.87 13.43 -11.27
CA GLN A 143 -0.73 12.93 -10.50
C GLN A 143 -1.17 12.40 -9.13
N GLN A 144 -1.99 13.15 -8.39
CA GLN A 144 -2.51 12.68 -7.10
C GLN A 144 -3.40 11.44 -7.24
N ALA A 145 -4.18 11.34 -8.32
CA ALA A 145 -4.95 10.14 -8.64
C ALA A 145 -4.03 8.94 -8.91
N GLY A 146 -2.97 9.12 -9.72
CA GLY A 146 -1.98 8.08 -10.01
C GLY A 146 -1.24 7.61 -8.76
N TYR A 147 -0.90 8.52 -7.83
CA TYR A 147 -0.31 8.16 -6.54
C TYR A 147 -1.26 7.35 -5.66
N GLY A 148 -2.56 7.67 -5.66
CA GLY A 148 -3.57 6.89 -4.93
C GLY A 148 -3.68 5.46 -5.46
N GLU A 149 -3.70 5.30 -6.79
CA GLU A 149 -3.70 4.01 -7.47
C GLU A 149 -2.43 3.20 -7.14
N ALA A 150 -1.26 3.84 -7.23
CA ALA A 150 0.02 3.23 -6.90
C ALA A 150 0.12 2.79 -5.43
N GLU A 151 -0.32 3.62 -4.48
CA GLU A 151 -0.40 3.24 -3.06
C GLU A 151 -1.25 1.99 -2.84
N SER A 152 -2.38 1.89 -3.55
CA SER A 152 -3.24 0.70 -3.44
C SER A 152 -2.54 -0.56 -3.96
N MET A 153 -1.79 -0.45 -5.06
CA MET A 153 -1.02 -1.56 -5.64
C MET A 153 0.10 -2.00 -4.71
N LEU A 154 0.93 -1.04 -4.28
CA LEU A 154 2.02 -1.22 -3.33
C LEU A 154 1.56 -1.91 -2.03
N ARG A 155 0.35 -1.60 -1.56
CA ARG A 155 -0.20 -2.19 -0.33
C ARG A 155 -0.32 -3.72 -0.38
N PHE A 156 -0.54 -4.32 -1.55
CA PHE A 156 -0.63 -5.77 -1.68
C PHE A 156 0.74 -6.44 -1.46
N LYS A 157 1.81 -5.83 -1.99
CA LYS A 157 3.18 -6.34 -1.94
C LYS A 157 3.91 -5.98 -0.65
N HIS A 158 3.75 -4.74 -0.18
CA HIS A 158 4.51 -4.21 0.94
C HIS A 158 3.64 -3.78 2.13
N LEU A 159 2.80 -4.68 2.64
CA LEU A 159 1.85 -4.37 3.71
C LEU A 159 2.50 -3.77 4.98
N ILE A 160 3.80 -4.04 5.23
CA ILE A 160 4.57 -3.46 6.35
C ILE A 160 4.68 -1.93 6.31
N PHE A 161 4.66 -1.33 5.12
CA PHE A 161 4.80 0.11 4.93
C PHE A 161 3.45 0.82 4.85
N PHE A 162 2.36 0.21 5.33
CA PHE A 162 1.02 0.81 5.29
C PHE A 162 0.35 0.87 6.65
N GLY A 163 -0.30 2.00 6.91
CA GLY A 163 -1.16 2.20 8.08
C GLY A 163 -2.55 1.56 7.95
N PRO A 164 -3.37 1.59 9.01
CA PRO A 164 -4.73 1.03 9.01
C PRO A 164 -5.66 1.70 7.98
N THR A 165 -5.47 3.01 7.73
CA THR A 165 -6.20 3.82 6.73
C THR A 165 -5.73 3.57 5.28
N GLY A 166 -4.70 2.74 5.10
CA GLY A 166 -4.13 2.43 3.78
C GLY A 166 -3.22 3.50 3.20
N THR A 167 -2.84 4.52 3.96
CA THR A 167 -1.75 5.46 3.59
C THR A 167 -0.40 4.77 3.73
N ALA A 168 0.54 5.08 2.82
CA ALA A 168 1.93 4.69 3.00
C ALA A 168 2.50 5.34 4.28
N LYS A 169 3.17 4.53 5.10
CA LYS A 169 3.87 4.94 6.32
C LYS A 169 5.36 4.96 6.00
N TRP A 170 5.89 6.18 5.92
CA TRP A 170 7.30 6.44 5.77
C TRP A 170 7.98 6.50 7.15
N ARG A 171 9.14 5.86 7.26
CA ARG A 171 10.02 5.97 8.44
C ARG A 171 10.81 7.28 8.42
N GLY A 172 11.24 7.68 7.23
CA GLY A 172 11.98 8.88 6.97
C GLY A 172 11.09 10.11 6.81
N GLN A 173 11.70 11.20 6.35
CA GLN A 173 11.06 12.50 6.27
C GLN A 173 11.32 13.21 4.94
N ILE A 174 10.33 13.99 4.53
CA ILE A 174 10.46 14.92 3.41
C ILE A 174 10.91 16.27 3.98
N TYR A 175 12.09 16.73 3.58
CA TYR A 175 12.59 18.06 3.94
C TYR A 175 11.80 19.16 3.21
N GLY A 176 11.60 20.30 3.86
CA GLY A 176 10.99 21.49 3.26
C GLY A 176 9.47 21.47 3.02
N SER A 177 8.78 20.34 3.23
CA SER A 177 7.31 20.28 3.08
C SER A 177 6.58 21.05 4.20
N PRO A 178 5.57 21.88 3.90
CA PRO A 178 4.76 22.53 4.92
C PRO A 178 4.06 21.47 5.77
N ARG A 179 4.06 21.63 7.10
CA ARG A 179 3.47 20.67 8.03
C ARG A 179 2.31 21.27 8.77
N PHE A 180 1.21 20.52 8.88
CA PHE A 180 0.25 20.75 9.94
C PHE A 180 0.88 20.35 11.27
N SER A 181 1.48 21.31 11.95
CA SER A 181 1.65 21.24 13.40
C SER A 181 0.50 22.05 13.98
N TRP A 182 -0.31 21.45 14.85
CA TRP A 182 -1.02 22.26 15.83
C TRP A 182 0.01 23.15 16.56
N PHE A 183 -0.39 24.25 17.20
CA PHE A 183 0.54 25.14 17.93
C PHE A 183 1.46 24.42 18.95
N ILE A 184 1.25 23.12 19.17
CA ILE A 184 1.97 22.19 20.05
C ILE A 184 3.22 21.53 19.43
N ASN A 185 3.25 21.20 18.13
CA ASN A 185 4.38 20.42 17.56
C ASN A 185 5.40 21.33 16.84
N ARG A 186 6.08 22.20 17.60
CA ARG A 186 7.22 22.96 17.06
C ARG A 186 8.44 22.04 16.92
N PRO A 187 9.26 22.19 15.87
CA PRO A 187 10.53 21.47 15.79
C PRO A 187 11.39 21.82 17.02
N ILE A 188 12.02 20.81 17.61
CA ILE A 188 12.85 20.98 18.80
C ILE A 188 14.26 21.31 18.33
N ILE A 189 14.80 22.44 18.75
CA ILE A 189 16.21 22.76 18.53
C ILE A 189 16.98 22.19 19.72
N TYR A 190 17.91 21.27 19.46
CA TYR A 190 18.80 20.81 20.52
C TYR A 190 19.86 21.87 20.75
N HIS A 191 19.85 22.42 21.96
CA HIS A 191 20.83 23.41 22.38
C HIS A 191 21.98 22.79 23.19
N GLY A 192 21.97 21.47 23.47
CA GLY A 192 22.89 20.87 24.45
C GLY A 192 22.40 20.98 25.89
N ILE A 193 23.01 20.20 26.78
CA ILE A 193 22.82 20.41 28.23
C ILE A 193 23.34 21.81 28.54
N PHE A 194 22.52 22.64 29.21
CA PHE A 194 22.80 24.05 29.50
C PHE A 194 23.04 24.98 28.29
N GLY A 195 22.69 24.57 27.07
CA GLY A 195 22.97 25.39 25.89
C GLY A 195 24.39 25.24 25.32
N GLU A 196 25.17 24.27 25.79
CA GLU A 196 26.57 24.04 25.39
C GLU A 196 26.72 23.10 24.18
N GLY A 197 25.63 22.83 23.45
CA GLY A 197 25.66 21.99 22.27
C GLY A 197 26.49 22.65 21.17
N PHE A 198 27.56 21.98 20.74
CA PHE A 198 28.44 22.47 19.67
C PHE A 198 27.69 22.81 18.38
N PHE A 199 26.56 22.15 18.10
CA PHE A 199 25.74 22.37 16.91
C PHE A 199 24.24 22.36 17.23
N GLN A 200 23.52 23.39 16.79
CA GLN A 200 22.07 23.47 16.90
C GLN A 200 21.39 22.61 15.84
N SER A 201 21.09 21.36 16.20
CA SER A 201 20.35 20.46 15.34
C SER A 201 18.85 20.70 15.48
N ILE A 202 18.17 20.92 14.35
CA ILE A 202 16.72 21.01 14.31
C ILE A 202 16.17 19.60 14.20
N TYR A 203 15.50 19.12 15.23
CA TYR A 203 14.79 17.84 15.20
C TYR A 203 13.39 18.07 14.66
N PRO A 204 13.13 17.64 13.42
CA PRO A 204 11.81 17.80 12.82
C PRO A 204 10.78 16.93 13.54
N SER A 205 9.64 17.52 13.93
CA SER A 205 8.51 16.73 14.44
C SER A 205 7.93 15.84 13.31
N PRO A 206 7.58 14.57 13.58
CA PRO A 206 6.92 13.69 12.61
C PRO A 206 5.66 14.34 12.02
N GLN A 207 5.25 13.91 10.82
CA GLN A 207 3.94 14.30 10.29
C GLN A 207 2.83 13.96 11.29
N SER A 208 1.89 14.88 11.48
CA SER A 208 0.79 14.67 12.43
C SER A 208 -0.17 13.60 11.89
N GLU A 209 -0.27 12.47 12.58
CA GLU A 209 -1.26 11.44 12.28
C GLU A 209 -2.70 11.99 12.37
N ILE A 210 -2.94 12.93 13.28
CA ILE A 210 -4.22 13.62 13.43
C ILE A 210 -4.54 14.40 12.15
N ALA A 211 -3.59 15.13 11.57
CA ALA A 211 -3.81 15.85 10.33
C ALA A 211 -4.16 14.91 9.18
N ASN A 212 -3.43 13.79 9.07
CA ASN A 212 -3.69 12.77 8.07
C ASN A 212 -5.09 12.15 8.23
N TYR A 213 -5.56 11.97 9.47
CA TYR A 213 -6.90 11.47 9.76
C TYR A 213 -7.99 12.51 9.47
N LEU A 214 -7.82 13.77 9.90
CA LEU A 214 -8.76 14.85 9.63
C LEU A 214 -8.93 15.15 8.13
N SER A 215 -7.88 14.92 7.33
CA SER A 215 -7.94 15.07 5.88
C SER A 215 -8.27 13.76 5.14
N SER A 216 -8.57 12.68 5.85
CA SER A 216 -8.85 11.39 5.25
C SER A 216 -10.24 11.34 4.62
N ILE A 217 -10.40 10.48 3.61
CA ILE A 217 -11.70 10.27 2.96
C ILE A 217 -12.72 9.62 3.91
N GLU A 218 -12.26 8.77 4.84
CA GLU A 218 -13.08 8.15 5.88
C GLU A 218 -13.67 9.22 6.80
N TRP A 219 -12.86 10.19 7.22
CA TRP A 219 -13.32 11.34 8.00
C TRP A 219 -14.35 12.15 7.21
N PHE A 220 -14.11 12.40 5.93
CA PHE A 220 -15.02 13.15 5.08
C PHE A 220 -16.36 12.42 4.85
N VAL A 221 -16.33 11.12 4.59
CA VAL A 221 -17.53 10.29 4.44
C VAL A 221 -18.32 10.24 5.75
N LEU A 222 -17.65 10.08 6.90
CA LEU A 222 -18.30 10.16 8.21
C LEU A 222 -18.90 11.53 8.46
N THR A 223 -18.21 12.60 8.09
CA THR A 223 -18.72 13.98 8.19
C THR A 223 -20.01 14.15 7.38
N LEU A 224 -20.03 13.69 6.12
CA LEU A 224 -21.22 13.75 5.28
C LEU A 224 -22.38 12.90 5.82
N PHE A 225 -22.08 11.71 6.34
CA PHE A 225 -23.07 10.84 6.98
C PHE A 225 -23.72 11.53 8.20
N LEU A 226 -22.91 12.18 9.05
CA LEU A 226 -23.40 12.92 10.21
C LEU A 226 -24.18 14.18 9.83
N PHE A 227 -23.83 14.86 8.73
CA PHE A 227 -24.68 15.92 8.17
C PHE A 227 -26.07 15.39 7.80
N GLY A 228 -26.15 14.23 7.14
CA GLY A 228 -27.42 13.57 6.82
C GLY A 228 -28.24 13.22 8.06
N LEU A 229 -27.60 12.66 9.09
CA LEU A 229 -28.25 12.38 10.38
C LEU A 229 -28.70 13.67 11.10
N GLY A 230 -27.94 14.75 10.97
CA GLY A 230 -28.25 16.05 11.55
C GLY A 230 -29.55 16.66 11.03
N ILE A 231 -30.05 16.24 9.85
CA ILE A 231 -31.38 16.64 9.35
C ILE A 231 -32.46 16.18 10.33
N PHE A 232 -32.38 14.92 10.77
CA PHE A 232 -33.34 14.27 11.66
C PHE A 232 -33.06 14.48 13.14
N LEU A 233 -31.79 14.66 13.51
CA LEU A 233 -31.32 14.81 14.89
C LEU A 233 -30.60 16.16 15.07
N PRO A 234 -31.32 17.25 15.40
CA PRO A 234 -30.74 18.59 15.48
C PRO A 234 -29.55 18.72 16.44
N VAL A 235 -29.54 17.94 17.53
CA VAL A 235 -28.45 17.90 18.53
C VAL A 235 -27.12 17.49 17.89
N LEU A 236 -27.14 16.64 16.85
CA LEU A 236 -25.93 16.17 16.18
C LEU A 236 -25.39 17.17 15.15
N ARG A 237 -26.11 18.24 14.79
CA ARG A 237 -25.71 19.16 13.72
C ARG A 237 -24.35 19.82 13.97
N ILE A 238 -24.01 20.11 15.23
CA ILE A 238 -22.75 20.76 15.59
C ILE A 238 -21.53 19.88 15.26
N VAL A 239 -21.67 18.56 15.35
CA VAL A 239 -20.56 17.60 15.19
C VAL A 239 -19.95 17.66 13.79
N PRO A 240 -20.69 17.51 12.68
CA PRO A 240 -20.11 17.56 11.35
C PRO A 240 -19.54 18.95 10.99
N TYR A 241 -20.07 20.05 11.56
CA TYR A 241 -19.44 21.38 11.41
C TYR A 241 -18.06 21.42 12.07
N LEU A 242 -17.90 20.87 13.28
CA LEU A 242 -16.61 20.78 13.95
C LEU A 242 -15.63 19.88 13.18
N MET A 243 -16.13 18.76 12.61
CA MET A 243 -15.32 17.85 11.80
C MET A 243 -14.81 18.50 10.50
N LEU A 244 -15.68 19.23 9.80
CA LEU A 244 -15.30 20.01 8.62
C LEU A 244 -14.34 21.14 9.02
N GLY A 245 -14.59 21.81 10.15
CA GLY A 245 -13.70 22.83 10.72
C GLY A 245 -12.29 22.28 10.96
N GLY A 246 -12.16 21.08 11.54
CA GLY A 246 -10.86 20.41 11.70
C GLY A 246 -10.13 20.20 10.37
N THR A 247 -10.85 19.76 9.33
CA THR A 247 -10.29 19.58 7.98
C THR A 247 -9.82 20.91 7.37
N LEU A 248 -10.63 21.96 7.52
CA LEU A 248 -10.31 23.30 7.04
C LEU A 248 -9.13 23.92 7.80
N CYS A 249 -9.00 23.67 9.10
CA CYS A 249 -7.82 24.06 9.87
C CYS A 249 -6.54 23.42 9.32
N VAL A 250 -6.62 22.15 8.88
CA VAL A 250 -5.49 21.50 8.22
C VAL A 250 -5.10 22.23 6.94
N ALA A 251 -6.05 22.45 6.05
CA ALA A 251 -5.83 23.18 4.81
C ALA A 251 -5.32 24.62 5.03
N LEU A 252 -5.87 25.32 6.03
CA LEU A 252 -5.44 26.66 6.42
C LEU A 252 -4.00 26.69 6.91
N SER A 253 -3.53 25.65 7.61
CA SER A 253 -2.12 25.59 8.01
C SER A 253 -1.17 25.58 6.80
N TYR A 254 -1.56 24.88 5.72
CA TYR A 254 -0.79 24.84 4.48
C TYR A 254 -0.81 26.22 3.82
N MET A 255 -1.96 26.89 3.79
CA MET A 255 -2.08 28.28 3.31
C MET A 255 -1.08 29.23 3.99
N LEU A 256 -0.91 29.11 5.31
CA LEU A 256 -0.04 30.00 6.09
C LEU A 256 1.45 29.66 5.94
N ARG A 257 1.78 28.37 5.78
CA ARG A 257 3.17 27.87 5.85
C ARG A 257 3.79 27.54 4.50
N ALA A 258 3.00 27.47 3.43
CA ALA A 258 3.50 27.19 2.10
C ALA A 258 4.54 28.24 1.67
N ARG A 259 5.66 27.75 1.14
CA ARG A 259 6.72 28.59 0.56
C ARG A 259 6.37 28.83 -0.90
N ILE A 260 5.64 29.91 -1.16
CA ILE A 260 5.36 30.41 -2.50
C ILE A 260 6.48 31.39 -2.87
N GLU A 261 6.89 31.41 -4.13
CA GLU A 261 7.86 32.39 -4.62
C GLU A 261 7.37 33.81 -4.31
N PRO A 262 8.20 34.70 -3.72
CA PRO A 262 7.75 36.02 -3.25
C PRO A 262 7.02 36.86 -4.30
N LYS A 263 7.42 36.75 -5.58
CA LYS A 263 6.78 37.44 -6.71
C LYS A 263 5.31 37.03 -6.95
N PHE A 264 4.90 35.85 -6.48
CA PHE A 264 3.56 35.30 -6.68
C PHE A 264 2.78 35.09 -5.37
N ASP A 265 3.37 35.45 -4.22
CA ASP A 265 2.77 35.27 -2.91
C ASP A 265 1.66 36.30 -2.65
N THR A 266 0.46 35.96 -3.12
CA THR A 266 -0.74 36.79 -3.02
C THR A 266 -1.86 36.04 -2.30
N VAL A 267 -2.89 36.74 -1.84
CA VAL A 267 -4.06 36.10 -1.19
C VAL A 267 -4.73 35.06 -2.10
N PRO A 268 -4.97 35.30 -3.41
CA PRO A 268 -5.49 34.28 -4.32
C PRO A 268 -4.56 33.05 -4.43
N ALA A 269 -3.25 33.25 -4.49
CA ALA A 269 -2.28 32.17 -4.56
C ALA A 269 -2.33 31.28 -3.30
N ARG A 270 -2.41 31.91 -2.12
CA ARG A 270 -2.55 31.21 -0.85
C ARG A 270 -3.87 30.44 -0.74
N LEU A 271 -4.99 31.05 -1.16
CA LEU A 271 -6.29 30.37 -1.22
C LEU A 271 -6.27 29.17 -2.18
N LEU A 272 -5.56 29.28 -3.30
CA LEU A 272 -5.38 28.15 -4.21
C LEU A 272 -4.57 27.02 -3.55
N VAL A 273 -3.49 27.33 -2.83
CA VAL A 273 -2.73 26.31 -2.08
C VAL A 273 -3.59 25.66 -0.99
N MET A 274 -4.42 26.43 -0.28
CA MET A 274 -5.40 25.90 0.67
C MET A 274 -6.34 24.89 0.00
N PHE A 275 -6.91 25.28 -1.15
CA PHE A 275 -7.79 24.42 -1.91
C PHE A 275 -7.09 23.15 -2.38
N LEU A 276 -5.86 23.25 -2.88
CA LEU A 276 -5.06 22.09 -3.29
C LEU A 276 -4.75 21.16 -2.11
N ALA A 277 -4.42 21.72 -0.93
CA ALA A 277 -4.19 20.95 0.28
C ALA A 277 -5.46 20.23 0.79
N PHE A 278 -6.64 20.83 0.58
CA PHE A 278 -7.92 20.20 0.88
C PHE A 278 -8.30 19.12 -0.15
N ALA A 279 -8.12 19.39 -1.44
CA ALA A 279 -8.55 18.51 -2.52
C ALA A 279 -7.62 17.30 -2.70
N GLN A 280 -6.30 17.46 -2.45
CA GLN A 280 -5.30 16.42 -2.68
C GLN A 280 -5.59 15.11 -1.92
N PRO A 281 -5.87 15.12 -0.60
CA PRO A 281 -6.14 13.91 0.16
C PRO A 281 -7.42 13.19 -0.31
N LEU A 282 -8.44 13.96 -0.71
CA LEU A 282 -9.69 13.41 -1.22
C LEU A 282 -9.50 12.73 -2.58
N VAL A 283 -8.78 13.37 -3.52
CA VAL A 283 -8.49 12.80 -4.83
C VAL A 283 -7.62 11.55 -4.72
N ARG A 284 -6.55 11.61 -3.91
CA ARG A 284 -5.64 10.48 -3.69
C ARG A 284 -6.36 9.35 -2.97
N GLY A 285 -7.10 9.66 -1.91
CA GLY A 285 -7.90 8.72 -1.14
C GLY A 285 -8.97 8.04 -1.98
N TRP A 286 -9.72 8.79 -2.80
CA TRP A 286 -10.73 8.22 -3.70
C TRP A 286 -10.13 7.17 -4.63
N ASN A 287 -9.08 7.53 -5.38
CA ASN A 287 -8.44 6.59 -6.30
C ASN A 287 -7.87 5.39 -5.55
N ARG A 288 -7.21 5.60 -4.41
CA ARG A 288 -6.73 4.51 -3.56
C ARG A 288 -7.83 3.54 -3.16
N TYR A 289 -8.98 4.05 -2.73
CA TYR A 289 -10.11 3.22 -2.29
C TYR A 289 -10.73 2.43 -3.44
N PHE A 290 -10.98 3.08 -4.59
CA PHE A 290 -11.59 2.41 -5.73
C PHE A 290 -10.64 1.42 -6.38
N THR A 291 -9.36 1.77 -6.55
CA THR A 291 -8.33 0.82 -6.98
C THR A 291 -8.23 -0.36 -6.02
N TRP A 292 -8.27 -0.13 -4.70
CA TRP A 292 -8.23 -1.23 -3.73
C TRP A 292 -9.44 -2.17 -3.85
N LEU A 293 -10.63 -1.64 -4.14
CA LEU A 293 -11.83 -2.44 -4.36
C LEU A 293 -11.82 -3.19 -5.70
N GLU A 294 -11.14 -2.65 -6.70
CA GLU A 294 -10.93 -3.27 -8.00
C GLU A 294 -9.91 -4.42 -7.90
N PHE A 295 -8.71 -4.14 -7.38
CA PHE A 295 -7.62 -5.11 -7.25
C PHE A 295 -7.86 -6.18 -6.17
N LYS A 296 -8.77 -5.95 -5.20
CA LYS A 296 -9.24 -7.03 -4.30
C LYS A 296 -10.00 -8.16 -5.01
N ARG A 297 -10.26 -8.03 -6.31
CA ARG A 297 -11.02 -9.01 -7.09
C ARG A 297 -10.03 -9.83 -7.92
N THR A 298 -9.96 -11.12 -7.61
CA THR A 298 -9.39 -12.05 -8.57
C THR A 298 -10.38 -12.17 -9.75
N PRO A 299 -9.91 -12.09 -11.02
CA PRO A 299 -10.77 -12.19 -12.18
C PRO A 299 -11.68 -13.43 -12.12
N ARG A 300 -12.95 -13.29 -12.52
CA ARG A 300 -13.93 -14.40 -12.44
C ARG A 300 -13.51 -15.61 -13.28
N GLY A 301 -12.77 -15.38 -14.37
CA GLY A 301 -12.17 -16.42 -15.20
C GLY A 301 -11.24 -17.31 -14.39
N VAL A 302 -10.31 -16.70 -13.64
CA VAL A 302 -9.32 -17.39 -12.79
C VAL A 302 -9.97 -18.23 -11.68
N ILE A 303 -11.05 -17.72 -11.06
CA ILE A 303 -11.80 -18.48 -10.05
C ILE A 303 -12.59 -19.65 -10.69
N GLY A 304 -12.95 -19.51 -11.96
CA GLY A 304 -13.74 -20.49 -12.73
C GLY A 304 -12.91 -21.55 -13.43
N THR A 305 -11.61 -21.32 -13.65
CA THR A 305 -10.68 -22.31 -14.19
C THR A 305 -10.52 -23.44 -13.17
N HIS A 306 -10.59 -24.68 -13.63
CA HIS A 306 -10.25 -25.84 -12.81
C HIS A 306 -9.01 -26.47 -13.40
N GLU A 307 -8.00 -26.68 -12.57
CA GLU A 307 -6.84 -27.45 -12.99
C GLU A 307 -7.20 -28.92 -13.14
N LYS A 308 -6.82 -29.50 -14.29
CA LYS A 308 -6.91 -30.94 -14.50
C LYS A 308 -5.79 -31.61 -13.72
N MET A 309 -6.08 -31.95 -12.46
CA MET A 309 -5.29 -32.92 -11.73
C MET A 309 -5.15 -34.20 -12.56
N PRO A 310 -3.97 -34.81 -12.67
CA PRO A 310 -3.83 -36.12 -13.28
C PRO A 310 -4.79 -37.09 -12.59
N SER A 311 -5.60 -37.75 -13.42
CA SER A 311 -6.78 -38.54 -13.07
C SER A 311 -6.54 -39.50 -11.90
N GLY A 312 -7.36 -39.40 -10.84
CA GLY A 312 -7.49 -40.42 -9.79
C GLY A 312 -7.22 -39.98 -8.34
N LYS A 313 -6.58 -38.83 -8.09
CA LYS A 313 -6.18 -38.39 -6.73
C LYS A 313 -6.86 -37.12 -6.21
N ALA A 314 -7.98 -36.70 -6.80
CA ALA A 314 -8.79 -35.60 -6.26
C ALA A 314 -9.58 -36.08 -5.03
N GLY A 315 -8.89 -36.26 -3.90
CA GLY A 315 -9.51 -36.73 -2.66
C GLY A 315 -10.71 -35.85 -2.27
N ARG A 316 -11.91 -36.45 -2.18
CA ARG A 316 -13.06 -35.87 -1.48
C ARG A 316 -12.65 -35.67 -0.01
N GLY A 317 -12.15 -34.49 0.30
CA GLY A 317 -11.61 -34.16 1.62
C GLY A 317 -12.06 -32.79 2.10
N ASN A 318 -11.97 -32.57 3.41
CA ASN A 318 -12.38 -31.32 4.05
C ASN A 318 -11.65 -30.12 3.41
N LEU A 319 -12.40 -29.13 2.91
CA LEU A 319 -11.84 -27.90 2.33
C LEU A 319 -11.11 -27.04 3.38
N ARG A 320 -11.40 -27.24 4.67
CA ARG A 320 -10.81 -26.45 5.77
C ARG A 320 -9.37 -26.83 6.08
N ARG A 321 -8.98 -28.09 5.88
CA ARG A 321 -7.64 -28.59 6.20
C ARG A 321 -7.18 -29.59 5.15
N ARG A 322 -5.96 -29.42 4.69
CA ARG A 322 -5.23 -30.34 3.82
C ARG A 322 -3.95 -30.79 4.53
N ASN A 323 -3.58 -32.05 4.36
CA ASN A 323 -2.39 -32.63 4.96
C ASN A 323 -1.55 -33.23 3.83
N TYR A 324 -0.26 -32.94 3.84
CA TYR A 324 0.71 -33.35 2.82
C TYR A 324 1.93 -33.96 3.47
N TRP A 325 2.32 -35.14 3.03
CA TRP A 325 3.45 -35.88 3.55
C TRP A 325 4.61 -35.88 2.57
N SER A 326 5.82 -35.78 3.13
CA SER A 326 7.07 -35.93 2.41
C SER A 326 7.95 -36.96 3.12
N GLU A 327 8.44 -37.93 2.36
CA GLU A 327 9.54 -38.80 2.80
C GLU A 327 10.91 -38.12 2.56
N GLU A 328 10.96 -37.15 1.64
CA GLU A 328 12.20 -36.49 1.17
C GLU A 328 12.52 -35.18 1.90
N GLY A 329 11.70 -34.79 2.89
CA GLY A 329 11.94 -33.58 3.70
C GLY A 329 11.49 -32.28 3.06
N VAL A 330 10.53 -32.34 2.15
CA VAL A 330 9.98 -31.12 1.53
C VAL A 330 9.13 -30.34 2.53
N GLU A 331 9.70 -29.23 3.02
CA GLU A 331 9.10 -28.37 4.05
C GLU A 331 8.03 -27.39 3.50
N ARG A 332 7.31 -26.73 4.43
CA ARG A 332 6.33 -25.69 4.11
C ARG A 332 6.87 -24.55 3.24
N ASN A 333 8.15 -24.20 3.36
CA ASN A 333 8.72 -23.06 2.63
C ASN A 333 8.74 -23.32 1.11
N ALA A 334 9.10 -24.55 0.71
CA ALA A 334 9.03 -24.97 -0.67
C ALA A 334 7.58 -24.97 -1.19
N LEU A 335 6.65 -25.48 -0.38
CA LEU A 335 5.22 -25.46 -0.71
C LEU A 335 4.68 -24.03 -0.88
N LEU A 336 5.01 -23.12 0.04
CA LEU A 336 4.61 -21.72 -0.03
C LEU A 336 5.19 -21.04 -1.29
N LYS A 337 6.46 -21.28 -1.61
CA LYS A 337 7.09 -20.77 -2.84
C LYS A 337 6.35 -21.24 -4.09
N SER A 338 5.98 -22.52 -4.17
CA SER A 338 5.19 -23.04 -5.29
C SER A 338 3.77 -22.47 -5.33
N ILE A 339 3.15 -22.21 -4.17
CA ILE A 339 1.82 -21.56 -4.11
C ILE A 339 1.92 -20.12 -4.61
N PHE A 340 2.92 -19.35 -4.20
CA PHE A 340 3.13 -17.97 -4.68
C PHE A 340 3.30 -17.94 -6.19
N GLN A 341 4.16 -18.81 -6.74
CA GLN A 341 4.37 -18.90 -8.18
C GLN A 341 3.06 -19.18 -8.94
N LEU A 342 2.23 -20.12 -8.46
CA LEU A 342 0.93 -20.41 -9.07
C LEU A 342 -0.05 -19.23 -8.96
N LEU A 343 -0.07 -18.54 -7.83
CA LEU A 343 -0.90 -17.35 -7.64
C LEU A 343 -0.49 -16.24 -8.61
N GLU A 344 0.80 -16.04 -8.83
CA GLU A 344 1.35 -15.08 -9.80
C GLU A 344 1.05 -15.50 -11.25
N GLU A 345 1.32 -16.76 -11.62
CA GLU A 345 1.04 -17.33 -12.96
C GLU A 345 -0.43 -17.14 -13.38
N GLU A 346 -1.35 -17.31 -12.42
CA GLU A 346 -2.79 -17.17 -12.65
C GLU A 346 -3.35 -15.76 -12.40
N GLY A 347 -2.53 -14.81 -11.95
CA GLY A 347 -2.94 -13.43 -11.69
C GLY A 347 -3.90 -13.27 -10.50
N TRP A 348 -3.66 -14.00 -9.42
CA TRP A 348 -4.39 -13.83 -8.16
C TRP A 348 -3.90 -12.62 -7.38
N SER A 349 -4.85 -11.88 -6.81
CA SER A 349 -4.53 -10.84 -5.84
C SER A 349 -4.35 -11.46 -4.46
N TYR A 350 -3.17 -11.31 -3.86
CA TYR A 350 -2.87 -11.80 -2.52
C TYR A 350 -2.03 -10.81 -1.71
N SER A 351 -1.86 -11.10 -0.43
CA SER A 351 -0.92 -10.45 0.48
C SER A 351 -0.19 -11.52 1.28
N ALA A 352 1.13 -11.40 1.36
CA ALA A 352 1.99 -12.30 2.13
C ALA A 352 2.13 -11.85 3.59
N ASP A 353 2.50 -12.78 4.47
CA ASP A 353 2.86 -12.47 5.85
C ASP A 353 4.04 -11.49 5.91
N THR A 354 3.96 -10.62 6.91
CA THR A 354 4.96 -9.63 7.24
C THR A 354 5.80 -10.02 8.46
N GLY A 355 5.67 -11.27 8.96
CA GLY A 355 6.29 -11.77 10.19
C GLY A 355 5.50 -11.47 11.47
N TRP A 356 4.33 -10.83 11.35
CA TRP A 356 3.50 -10.42 12.50
C TRP A 356 2.03 -10.83 12.33
N LYS A 357 1.69 -11.60 11.28
CA LYS A 357 0.33 -12.08 11.06
C LYS A 357 0.20 -13.52 11.54
N GLU A 358 -1.01 -13.88 11.94
CA GLU A 358 -1.35 -15.27 12.31
C GLU A 358 -1.53 -16.18 11.07
N TRP A 359 -1.16 -15.71 9.88
CA TRP A 359 -1.39 -16.37 8.61
C TRP A 359 -0.25 -16.11 7.64
N ASP A 360 -0.01 -17.07 6.73
CA ASP A 360 1.07 -16.98 5.75
C ASP A 360 0.65 -16.20 4.50
N ILE A 361 -0.58 -16.43 4.02
CA ILE A 361 -1.09 -15.80 2.80
C ILE A 361 -2.56 -15.42 2.99
N GLN A 362 -2.92 -14.19 2.64
CA GLN A 362 -4.30 -13.74 2.45
C GLN A 362 -4.59 -13.60 0.96
N ILE A 363 -5.43 -14.48 0.42
CA ILE A 363 -5.86 -14.47 -0.99
C ILE A 363 -7.19 -13.72 -1.11
N TYR A 364 -7.22 -12.68 -1.95
CA TYR A 364 -8.40 -11.84 -2.18
C TYR A 364 -9.22 -12.38 -3.35
N GLY A 365 -10.38 -12.98 -3.04
CA GLY A 365 -11.21 -13.59 -4.07
C GLY A 365 -12.17 -12.62 -4.72
N ASN A 366 -13.18 -12.19 -3.96
CA ASN A 366 -14.22 -11.30 -4.46
C ASN A 366 -14.56 -10.22 -3.44
N PHE A 367 -15.50 -9.35 -3.79
CA PHE A 367 -15.95 -8.24 -2.94
C PHE A 367 -16.39 -8.66 -1.53
N PHE A 368 -16.80 -9.92 -1.37
CA PHE A 368 -17.36 -10.41 -0.12
C PHE A 368 -16.40 -11.28 0.71
N TRP A 369 -15.48 -11.98 0.03
CA TRP A 369 -14.69 -13.05 0.64
C TRP A 369 -13.21 -12.97 0.29
N SER A 370 -12.39 -13.13 1.32
CA SER A 370 -10.99 -13.50 1.20
C SER A 370 -10.75 -14.86 1.87
N VAL A 371 -9.72 -15.56 1.44
CA VAL A 371 -9.29 -16.84 2.03
C VAL A 371 -7.94 -16.62 2.68
N ILE A 372 -7.85 -16.99 3.95
CA ILE A 372 -6.59 -17.03 4.68
C ILE A 372 -6.04 -18.45 4.61
N LEU A 373 -4.76 -18.55 4.27
CA LEU A 373 -3.97 -19.77 4.27
C LEU A 373 -2.94 -19.71 5.40
N GLN A 374 -2.87 -20.80 6.15
CA GLN A 374 -1.92 -20.99 7.26
C GLN A 374 -1.33 -22.40 7.16
N THR A 375 -0.02 -22.51 7.31
CA THR A 375 0.77 -23.73 7.14
C THR A 375 1.56 -24.04 8.40
N VAL A 376 1.78 -25.32 8.66
CA VAL A 376 2.67 -25.81 9.71
C VAL A 376 3.30 -27.11 9.25
N THR A 377 4.59 -27.30 9.52
CA THR A 377 5.32 -28.54 9.24
C THR A 377 5.64 -29.22 10.56
N GLU A 378 5.25 -30.49 10.68
CA GLU A 378 5.57 -31.39 11.79
C GLU A 378 6.70 -32.33 11.33
N TYR A 379 7.77 -32.46 12.10
CA TYR A 379 8.90 -33.33 11.77
C TYR A 379 8.72 -34.70 12.45
N HIS A 380 8.90 -35.78 11.68
CA HIS A 380 8.62 -37.17 12.10
C HIS A 380 9.87 -38.06 12.09
N GLY A 381 11.06 -37.46 12.28
CA GLY A 381 12.35 -38.16 12.30
C GLY A 381 12.92 -38.43 10.91
N GLY A 382 14.25 -38.44 10.81
CA GLY A 382 14.95 -38.49 9.52
C GLY A 382 14.56 -37.30 8.62
N SER A 383 14.33 -37.56 7.35
CA SER A 383 13.80 -36.60 6.37
C SER A 383 12.27 -36.53 6.34
N LYS A 384 11.55 -37.24 7.21
CA LYS A 384 10.09 -37.34 7.11
C LYS A 384 9.41 -36.13 7.73
N CYS A 385 8.50 -35.51 6.99
CA CYS A 385 7.72 -34.39 7.50
C CYS A 385 6.28 -34.36 7.00
N LEU A 386 5.39 -33.86 7.87
CA LEU A 386 3.98 -33.65 7.59
C LEU A 386 3.67 -32.16 7.55
N THR A 387 3.31 -31.64 6.39
CA THR A 387 2.87 -30.26 6.23
C THR A 387 1.34 -30.17 6.22
N ARG A 388 0.78 -29.41 7.16
CA ARG A 388 -0.66 -29.17 7.29
C ARG A 388 -0.99 -27.77 6.81
N VAL A 389 -1.98 -27.67 5.94
CA VAL A 389 -2.49 -26.40 5.40
C VAL A 389 -3.92 -26.19 5.84
N ARG A 390 -4.20 -25.06 6.48
CA ARG A 390 -5.52 -24.65 6.93
C ARG A 390 -6.01 -23.48 6.09
N LEU A 391 -7.24 -23.62 5.57
CA LEU A 391 -7.93 -22.57 4.82
C LEU A 391 -9.10 -22.03 5.65
N ARG A 392 -9.10 -20.72 5.94
CA ARG A 392 -10.16 -20.01 6.67
C ARG A 392 -10.81 -18.96 5.78
N TYR A 393 -12.12 -18.79 5.93
CA TYR A 393 -12.79 -17.63 5.35
C TYR A 393 -12.47 -16.39 6.18
N ARG A 394 -12.29 -15.26 5.50
CA ARG A 394 -12.24 -13.95 6.13
C ARG A 394 -13.24 -13.03 5.44
N PHE A 395 -14.16 -12.50 6.25
CA PHE A 395 -15.07 -11.47 5.81
C PHE A 395 -14.29 -10.23 5.43
N VAL A 396 -14.61 -9.71 4.24
CA VAL A 396 -14.18 -8.36 3.86
C VAL A 396 -15.09 -7.37 4.59
N THR A 397 -14.56 -6.20 4.96
CA THR A 397 -15.30 -5.14 5.67
C THR A 397 -16.63 -4.83 5.01
N THR A 398 -16.70 -4.85 3.67
CA THR A 398 -17.95 -4.54 2.96
C THR A 398 -19.05 -5.58 3.19
N THR A 399 -18.69 -6.86 3.35
CA THR A 399 -19.67 -7.89 3.74
C THR A 399 -20.26 -7.58 5.10
N VAL A 400 -19.42 -7.19 6.06
CA VAL A 400 -19.87 -6.81 7.40
C VAL A 400 -20.81 -5.61 7.33
N ILE A 401 -20.42 -4.55 6.62
CA ILE A 401 -21.24 -3.34 6.45
C ILE A 401 -22.59 -3.67 5.80
N ILE A 402 -22.61 -4.43 4.70
CA ILE A 402 -23.87 -4.77 4.01
C ILE A 402 -24.78 -5.60 4.92
N ASN A 403 -24.24 -6.57 5.65
CA ASN A 403 -25.04 -7.37 6.58
C ASN A 403 -25.58 -6.51 7.73
N LEU A 404 -24.76 -5.60 8.29
CA LEU A 404 -25.21 -4.67 9.33
C LEU A 404 -26.31 -3.72 8.80
N LEU A 405 -26.19 -3.19 7.59
CA LEU A 405 -27.22 -2.35 6.98
C LEU A 405 -28.52 -3.11 6.75
N PHE A 406 -28.46 -4.35 6.25
CA PHE A 406 -29.64 -5.21 6.10
C PHE A 406 -30.32 -5.48 7.45
N LEU A 407 -29.53 -5.86 8.46
CA LEU A 407 -30.05 -6.13 9.81
C LEU A 407 -30.63 -4.87 10.45
N ALA A 408 -29.98 -3.71 10.29
CA ALA A 408 -30.48 -2.42 10.79
C ALA A 408 -31.78 -2.01 10.11
N MET A 409 -31.92 -2.23 8.79
CA MET A 409 -33.14 -1.94 8.05
C MET A 409 -34.30 -2.85 8.49
N ILE A 410 -34.03 -4.14 8.73
CA ILE A 410 -35.02 -5.09 9.27
C ILE A 410 -35.46 -4.63 10.67
N ALA A 411 -34.50 -4.35 11.57
CA ALA A 411 -34.79 -3.89 12.92
C ALA A 411 -35.59 -2.58 12.95
N TYR A 412 -35.22 -1.60 12.12
CA TYR A 412 -35.92 -0.32 12.02
C TYR A 412 -37.38 -0.50 11.55
N ARG A 413 -37.60 -1.38 10.57
CA ARG A 413 -38.96 -1.69 10.13
C ARG A 413 -39.76 -2.35 11.24
N ASP A 414 -39.26 -3.42 11.84
CA ASP A 414 -39.98 -4.19 12.86
C ASP A 414 -40.35 -3.30 14.07
N LEU A 415 -39.47 -2.37 14.45
CA LEU A 415 -39.73 -1.37 15.49
C LEU A 415 -40.86 -0.39 15.11
N ASN A 416 -40.97 0.00 13.83
CA ASN A 416 -41.98 0.96 13.37
C ASN A 416 -43.32 0.31 12.97
N SER A 417 -43.32 -0.95 12.51
CA SER A 417 -44.54 -1.65 12.09
C SER A 417 -45.26 -2.36 13.23
N GLY A 418 -44.66 -2.45 14.42
CA GLY A 418 -45.24 -3.12 15.59
C GLY A 418 -45.54 -4.62 15.38
N SER A 419 -45.04 -5.20 14.29
CA SER A 419 -45.31 -6.57 13.85
C SER A 419 -44.05 -7.13 13.18
N VAL A 420 -43.70 -8.37 13.54
CA VAL A 420 -42.56 -9.09 12.98
C VAL A 420 -43.04 -9.86 11.75
N ASP A 421 -42.63 -9.42 10.56
CA ASP A 421 -42.92 -10.10 9.31
C ASP A 421 -41.71 -10.91 8.84
N LEU A 422 -41.75 -12.23 9.06
CA LEU A 422 -40.69 -13.16 8.69
C LEU A 422 -40.41 -13.20 7.17
N ARG A 423 -41.33 -12.71 6.32
CA ARG A 423 -41.13 -12.70 4.86
C ARG A 423 -39.99 -11.77 4.43
N ILE A 424 -39.66 -10.77 5.25
CA ILE A 424 -38.55 -9.84 5.01
C ILE A 424 -37.20 -10.55 5.12
N LEU A 425 -37.13 -11.64 5.89
CA LEU A 425 -35.91 -12.43 6.02
C LEU A 425 -35.61 -13.24 4.75
N ILE A 426 -36.60 -13.49 3.89
CA ILE A 426 -36.41 -14.26 2.65
C ILE A 426 -35.32 -13.66 1.76
N PRO A 427 -35.36 -12.37 1.34
CA PRO A 427 -34.29 -11.78 0.55
C PRO A 427 -32.93 -11.79 1.27
N TYR A 428 -32.91 -11.65 2.60
CA TYR A 428 -31.67 -11.73 3.37
C TYR A 428 -31.09 -13.15 3.40
N VAL A 429 -31.93 -14.18 3.56
CA VAL A 429 -31.51 -15.59 3.51
C VAL A 429 -31.02 -15.95 2.09
N ILE A 430 -31.71 -15.51 1.04
CA ILE A 430 -31.27 -15.68 -0.35
C ILE A 430 -29.89 -15.02 -0.55
N PHE A 431 -29.69 -13.81 0.00
CA PHE A 431 -28.41 -13.12 -0.03
C PHE A 431 -27.31 -13.88 0.73
N LEU A 432 -27.59 -14.41 1.92
CA LEU A 432 -26.65 -15.24 2.68
C LEU A 432 -26.29 -16.54 1.95
N LEU A 433 -27.25 -17.20 1.30
CA LEU A 433 -27.00 -18.38 0.46
C LEU A 433 -26.12 -18.02 -0.75
N PHE A 434 -26.40 -16.90 -1.40
CA PHE A 434 -25.56 -16.35 -2.47
C PHE A 434 -24.11 -16.10 -1.99
N LEU A 435 -23.94 -15.49 -0.81
CA LEU A 435 -22.62 -15.28 -0.21
C LEU A 435 -21.92 -16.61 0.08
N GLY A 436 -22.62 -17.56 0.72
CA GLY A 436 -22.07 -18.87 1.09
C GLY A 436 -21.61 -19.70 -0.11
N THR A 437 -22.39 -19.72 -1.18
CA THR A 437 -22.03 -20.44 -2.42
C THR A 437 -20.77 -19.85 -3.08
N ARG A 438 -20.66 -18.51 -3.13
CA ARG A 438 -19.47 -17.81 -3.63
C ARG A 438 -18.24 -18.07 -2.75
N ALA A 439 -18.39 -18.07 -1.43
CA ALA A 439 -17.33 -18.40 -0.50
C ALA A 439 -16.78 -19.82 -0.75
N ARG A 440 -17.70 -20.79 -0.86
CA ARG A 440 -17.35 -22.19 -1.04
C ARG A 440 -16.64 -22.44 -2.37
N ARG A 441 -17.08 -21.78 -3.45
CA ARG A 441 -16.40 -21.84 -4.77
C ARG A 441 -14.98 -21.28 -4.68
N LEU A 442 -14.82 -20.11 -4.08
CA LEU A 442 -13.50 -19.48 -3.89
C LEU A 442 -12.55 -20.39 -3.10
N LYS A 443 -13.00 -20.91 -1.95
CA LYS A 443 -12.17 -21.78 -1.11
C LYS A 443 -11.84 -23.11 -1.78
N ARG A 444 -12.76 -23.67 -2.57
CA ARG A 444 -12.49 -24.85 -3.37
C ARG A 444 -11.36 -24.59 -4.36
N ARG A 445 -11.41 -23.45 -5.06
CA ARG A 445 -10.37 -23.07 -6.01
C ARG A 445 -9.01 -22.89 -5.34
N VAL A 446 -8.96 -22.16 -4.22
CA VAL A 446 -7.71 -22.00 -3.45
C VAL A 446 -7.18 -23.37 -2.99
N ALA A 447 -8.05 -24.29 -2.56
CA ALA A 447 -7.63 -25.64 -2.18
C ALA A 447 -7.05 -26.44 -3.37
N GLU A 448 -7.57 -26.22 -4.58
CA GLU A 448 -7.04 -26.85 -5.79
C GLU A 448 -5.62 -26.33 -6.10
N ILE A 449 -5.37 -25.03 -5.97
CA ILE A 449 -4.02 -24.44 -6.14
C ILE A 449 -3.03 -25.05 -5.15
N VAL A 450 -3.42 -25.18 -3.88
CA VAL A 450 -2.55 -25.82 -2.87
C VAL A 450 -2.32 -27.29 -3.21
N ASP A 451 -3.35 -28.01 -3.65
CA ASP A 451 -3.22 -29.42 -4.03
C ASP A 451 -2.28 -29.56 -5.26
N VAL A 452 -2.29 -28.63 -6.22
CA VAL A 452 -1.40 -28.59 -7.39
C VAL A 452 0.03 -28.24 -6.99
N ALA A 453 0.22 -27.21 -6.16
CA ALA A 453 1.53 -26.82 -5.65
C ALA A 453 2.21 -27.99 -4.94
N ALA A 454 1.46 -28.71 -4.11
CA ALA A 454 1.93 -29.90 -3.44
C ALA A 454 2.31 -31.01 -4.44
N TYR A 455 1.48 -31.23 -5.46
CA TYR A 455 1.76 -32.22 -6.50
C TYR A 455 3.04 -31.91 -7.30
N ARG A 456 3.28 -30.64 -7.66
CA ARG A 456 4.53 -30.19 -8.35
C ARG A 456 5.79 -30.52 -7.53
N LEU A 457 5.66 -30.61 -6.21
CA LEU A 457 6.75 -30.90 -5.28
C LEU A 457 6.80 -32.37 -4.83
N GLY A 458 6.01 -33.26 -5.46
CA GLY A 458 5.98 -34.69 -5.10
C GLY A 458 5.32 -34.99 -3.74
N LEU A 459 4.70 -34.00 -3.09
CA LEU A 459 4.05 -34.18 -1.80
C LEU A 459 2.81 -35.07 -1.90
N GLN A 460 2.72 -36.06 -1.01
CA GLN A 460 1.61 -36.99 -1.00
C GLN A 460 0.47 -36.46 -0.13
N ARG A 461 -0.72 -36.33 -0.72
CA ARG A 461 -1.90 -35.87 0.01
C ARG A 461 -2.48 -36.98 0.88
N ILE A 462 -2.62 -36.72 2.18
CA ILE A 462 -3.15 -37.68 3.15
C ILE A 462 -4.50 -37.23 3.72
N GLY A 463 -5.42 -38.18 3.93
CA GLY A 463 -6.68 -37.96 4.65
C GLY A 463 -6.51 -37.78 6.16
N LYS A 464 -7.59 -37.43 6.87
CA LYS A 464 -7.52 -37.21 8.33
C LYS A 464 -7.15 -38.48 9.11
N ARG A 465 -7.64 -39.66 8.68
CA ARG A 465 -7.31 -40.97 9.28
C ARG A 465 -5.90 -41.44 8.88
N GLY A 466 -5.58 -41.38 7.59
CA GLY A 466 -4.25 -41.76 7.10
C GLY A 466 -3.10 -40.93 7.69
N ALA A 467 -3.35 -39.70 8.16
CA ALA A 467 -2.31 -38.92 8.83
C ALA A 467 -1.94 -39.52 10.18
N GLU A 468 -2.89 -40.10 10.91
CA GLU A 468 -2.60 -40.82 12.16
C GLU A 468 -1.95 -42.18 11.88
N ASP A 469 -2.30 -42.83 10.77
CA ASP A 469 -1.76 -44.13 10.36
C ASP A 469 -0.33 -44.04 9.78
N VAL A 470 0.06 -42.93 9.14
CA VAL A 470 1.42 -42.71 8.60
C VAL A 470 2.40 -42.20 9.66
N ILE A 471 1.88 -41.62 10.74
CA ILE A 471 2.69 -41.16 11.89
C ILE A 471 3.02 -42.32 12.84
N ARG A 472 2.17 -43.36 12.88
CA ARG A 472 2.44 -44.62 13.58
C ARG A 472 3.36 -45.49 12.76
#